data_AF-A0A932HE45-F1
#
_entry.id   AF-A0A932HE45-F1
#
_cell.length_a   1.000
_cell.length_b   1.000
_cell.length_c   1.000
_cell.angle_alpha   90.00
_cell.angle_beta   90.00
_cell.angle_gamma   90.00
#
_symmetry.space_group_name_H-M   'P 1'
#
loop_
_entity.id
_entity.type
_entity.pdbx_description
1 polymer ?
#
loop_
_entity_poly.entity_id
_entity_poly.type
_entity_poly.pdbx_seq_one_letter_code
_entity_poly.pdbx_strand_id
1 'polypeptide(L)'
;FGAATAEYIAINAVMAGCYPEYLPVLIAAAEAAATPEFHLQALQVTTNPAAVWLVINGPIARRLGVNSGGNCLGPGAWANATLGRALRLILQNIGRALPREMDRATQGQPGKYTFCCAENEAENPWEPLHVERGFAPDRSTVTVVGALGTWNMNITAKDAADVLSMIADTMAFPASSDYVYGGAPWLVLSPQHAHVLHREGLSKAEVKRRLWEQSKLLASRVPGNDFGRMQTGRRAELGEIGPDTLVPISARPEHISIIVAGGSGTHSVYVPVSAHTRSATREVMLSEQMNRDRYHEAFIAK
;
A
#
# COMPACT_ATOMS: atom_id res chain seq x y z
N PHE A 1 1.01 -6.00 -23.47
CA PHE A 1 -0.14 -5.96 -22.54
C PHE A 1 -1.40 -5.68 -23.34
N GLY A 2 -2.56 -6.18 -22.89
CA GLY A 2 -3.85 -5.78 -23.47
C GLY A 2 -4.31 -4.42 -22.91
N ALA A 3 -5.26 -3.77 -23.58
CA ALA A 3 -5.91 -2.59 -23.05
C ALA A 3 -6.91 -2.98 -21.94
N ALA A 4 -6.84 -2.34 -20.78
CA ALA A 4 -7.76 -2.57 -19.67
C ALA A 4 -9.09 -1.81 -19.89
N THR A 5 -9.88 -2.26 -20.87
CA THR A 5 -11.21 -1.69 -21.13
C THR A 5 -12.17 -2.00 -19.97
N ALA A 6 -13.20 -1.17 -19.78
CA ALA A 6 -14.22 -1.40 -18.75
C ALA A 6 -14.89 -2.80 -18.89
N GLU A 7 -15.10 -3.25 -20.12
CA GLU A 7 -15.62 -4.60 -20.42
C GLU A 7 -14.68 -5.69 -19.90
N TYR A 8 -13.38 -5.61 -20.20
CA TYR A 8 -12.42 -6.61 -19.74
C TYR A 8 -12.23 -6.57 -18.23
N ILE A 9 -12.28 -5.40 -17.60
CA ILE A 9 -12.29 -5.26 -16.14
C ILE A 9 -13.54 -5.95 -15.56
N ALA A 10 -14.72 -5.72 -16.13
CA ALA A 10 -15.97 -6.34 -15.67
C ALA A 10 -15.97 -7.87 -15.80
N ILE A 11 -15.44 -8.42 -16.90
CA ILE A 11 -15.28 -9.88 -17.08
C ILE A 11 -14.44 -10.47 -15.95
N ASN A 12 -13.31 -9.83 -15.62
CA ASN A 12 -12.45 -10.27 -14.51
C ASN A 12 -13.13 -10.11 -13.15
N ALA A 13 -13.93 -9.06 -12.95
CA ALA A 13 -14.74 -8.87 -11.75
C ALA A 13 -15.76 -10.00 -11.55
N VAL A 14 -16.47 -10.39 -12.61
CA VAL A 14 -17.43 -11.52 -12.57
C VAL A 14 -16.71 -12.83 -12.25
N MET A 15 -15.58 -13.12 -12.91
CA MET A 15 -14.76 -14.29 -12.61
C MET A 15 -14.26 -14.30 -11.16
N ALA A 16 -14.02 -13.11 -10.58
CA ALA A 16 -13.61 -12.93 -9.20
C ALA A 16 -14.73 -13.20 -8.18
N GLY A 17 -15.99 -13.16 -8.60
CA GLY A 17 -17.18 -13.20 -7.74
C GLY A 17 -17.62 -11.81 -7.23
N CYS A 18 -17.17 -10.73 -7.87
CA CYS A 18 -17.56 -9.37 -7.50
C CYS A 18 -19.03 -9.10 -7.82
N TYR A 19 -19.67 -8.28 -6.97
CA TYR A 19 -20.94 -7.65 -7.31
C TYR A 19 -20.71 -6.47 -8.28
N PRO A 20 -21.70 -6.11 -9.11
CA PRO A 20 -21.57 -5.01 -10.08
C PRO A 20 -21.13 -3.68 -9.45
N GLU A 21 -21.56 -3.41 -8.21
CA GLU A 21 -21.24 -2.20 -7.44
C GLU A 21 -19.75 -2.03 -7.14
N TYR A 22 -18.95 -3.10 -7.29
CA TYR A 22 -17.50 -3.07 -7.09
C TYR A 22 -16.74 -2.58 -8.33
N LEU A 23 -17.39 -2.55 -9.49
CA LEU A 23 -16.74 -2.21 -10.76
C LEU A 23 -16.08 -0.82 -10.75
N PRO A 24 -16.68 0.26 -10.21
CA PRO A 24 -16.03 1.56 -10.12
C PRO A 24 -14.71 1.53 -9.36
N VAL A 25 -14.63 0.75 -8.28
CA VAL A 25 -13.40 0.58 -7.50
C VAL A 25 -12.33 -0.13 -8.32
N LEU A 26 -12.69 -1.14 -9.10
CA LEU A 26 -11.75 -1.89 -9.94
C LEU A 26 -11.25 -1.07 -11.13
N ILE A 27 -12.08 -0.22 -11.71
CA ILE A 27 -11.67 0.73 -12.76
C ILE A 27 -10.63 1.70 -12.18
N ALA A 28 -10.95 2.38 -11.07
CA ALA A 28 -10.02 3.30 -10.42
C ALA A 28 -8.72 2.60 -9.97
N ALA A 29 -8.80 1.35 -9.51
CA ALA A 29 -7.61 0.55 -9.16
C ALA A 29 -6.75 0.21 -10.39
N ALA A 30 -7.37 -0.15 -11.51
CA ALA A 30 -6.66 -0.40 -12.76
C ALA A 30 -5.97 0.87 -13.28
N GLU A 31 -6.65 2.02 -13.20
CA GLU A 31 -6.07 3.33 -13.54
C GLU A 31 -4.90 3.69 -12.62
N ALA A 32 -5.04 3.48 -11.30
CA ALA A 32 -3.97 3.70 -10.34
C ALA A 32 -2.76 2.79 -10.63
N ALA A 33 -2.99 1.51 -10.96
CA ALA A 33 -1.94 0.58 -11.32
C ALA A 33 -1.27 0.90 -12.67
N ALA A 34 -1.95 1.61 -13.56
CA ALA A 34 -1.39 2.04 -14.84
C ALA A 34 -0.53 3.31 -14.74
N THR A 35 -0.44 3.94 -13.57
CA THR A 35 0.38 5.14 -13.38
C THR A 35 1.89 4.84 -13.46
N PRO A 36 2.70 5.76 -14.02
CA PRO A 36 4.14 5.56 -14.11
C PRO A 36 4.82 5.31 -12.76
N GLU A 37 4.40 6.02 -11.72
CA GLU A 37 4.97 5.93 -10.37
C GLU A 37 4.70 4.58 -9.68
N PHE A 38 3.60 3.90 -10.02
CA PHE A 38 3.34 2.55 -9.53
C PHE A 38 4.28 1.51 -10.13
N HIS A 39 4.82 1.80 -11.33
CA HIS A 39 5.83 1.00 -12.00
C HIS A 39 5.42 -0.47 -12.13
N LEU A 40 4.19 -0.70 -12.61
CA LEU A 40 3.59 -2.03 -12.71
C LEU A 40 4.46 -3.05 -13.44
N GLN A 41 5.19 -2.64 -14.48
CA GLN A 41 6.07 -3.54 -15.24
C GLN A 41 7.13 -4.18 -14.34
N ALA A 42 7.80 -3.40 -13.49
CA ALA A 42 8.79 -3.93 -12.55
C ALA A 42 8.15 -4.86 -11.50
N LEU A 43 6.94 -4.54 -11.02
CA LEU A 43 6.20 -5.40 -10.10
C LEU A 43 5.80 -6.74 -10.71
N GLN A 44 5.49 -6.78 -12.00
CA GLN A 44 5.03 -8.00 -12.67
C GLN A 44 6.19 -8.96 -12.92
N VAL A 45 7.37 -8.45 -13.29
CA VAL A 45 8.52 -9.26 -13.72
C VAL A 45 9.56 -9.54 -12.63
N THR A 46 9.36 -9.02 -11.41
CA THR A 46 10.30 -9.22 -10.32
C THR A 46 10.29 -10.65 -9.78
N THR A 47 11.43 -11.10 -9.27
CA THR A 47 11.56 -12.34 -8.50
C THR A 47 11.11 -12.21 -7.04
N ASN A 48 10.86 -10.98 -6.58
CA ASN A 48 10.29 -10.68 -5.27
C ASN A 48 8.80 -11.11 -5.21
N PRO A 49 8.25 -11.60 -4.08
CA PRO A 49 6.82 -11.93 -3.97
C PRO A 49 5.90 -10.69 -3.94
N ALA A 50 5.93 -9.83 -4.95
CA ALA A 50 5.13 -8.61 -5.00
C ALA A 50 3.64 -8.88 -5.28
N ALA A 51 2.77 -8.64 -4.30
CA ALA A 51 1.33 -8.58 -4.46
C ALA A 51 0.88 -7.13 -4.65
N VAL A 52 -0.27 -6.91 -5.30
CA VAL A 52 -0.90 -5.59 -5.34
C VAL A 52 -1.98 -5.54 -4.28
N TRP A 53 -1.74 -4.73 -3.25
CA TRP A 53 -2.66 -4.48 -2.16
C TRP A 53 -3.57 -3.29 -2.49
N LEU A 54 -4.87 -3.46 -2.25
CA LEU A 54 -5.88 -2.41 -2.32
C LEU A 54 -6.19 -1.83 -0.94
N VAL A 55 -6.08 -0.51 -0.80
CA VAL A 55 -6.56 0.25 0.36
C VAL A 55 -7.72 1.13 -0.09
N ILE A 56 -8.90 0.90 0.49
CA ILE A 56 -10.12 1.64 0.16
C ILE A 56 -10.43 2.66 1.25
N ASN A 57 -10.79 3.86 0.83
CA ASN A 57 -11.10 4.99 1.71
C ASN A 57 -12.42 5.66 1.32
N GLY A 58 -13.01 6.37 2.29
CA GLY A 58 -14.19 7.18 2.13
C GLY A 58 -15.51 6.39 2.15
N PRO A 59 -16.64 7.05 1.86
CA PRO A 59 -17.97 6.47 1.99
C PRO A 59 -18.21 5.15 1.24
N ILE A 60 -17.49 4.91 0.13
CA ILE A 60 -17.62 3.69 -0.67
C ILE A 60 -17.26 2.44 0.13
N ALA A 61 -16.29 2.53 1.06
CA ALA A 61 -15.86 1.39 1.87
C ALA A 61 -17.03 0.82 2.68
N ARG A 62 -17.78 1.70 3.37
CA ARG A 62 -18.98 1.31 4.13
C ARG A 62 -20.11 0.84 3.22
N ARG A 63 -20.36 1.55 2.11
CA ARG A 63 -21.42 1.20 1.16
C ARG A 63 -21.24 -0.20 0.58
N LEU A 64 -19.99 -0.59 0.27
CA LEU A 64 -19.67 -1.87 -0.34
C LEU A 64 -19.35 -2.97 0.69
N GLY A 65 -19.37 -2.66 1.99
CA GLY A 65 -19.01 -3.62 3.04
C GLY A 65 -17.54 -4.05 2.98
N VAL A 66 -16.63 -3.16 2.54
CA VAL A 66 -15.19 -3.39 2.63
C VAL A 66 -14.78 -3.31 4.10
N ASN A 67 -14.28 -4.41 4.64
CA ASN A 67 -13.92 -4.52 6.05
C ASN A 67 -12.64 -3.73 6.34
N SER A 68 -12.72 -2.88 7.35
CA SER A 68 -11.61 -2.13 7.96
C SER A 68 -11.30 -2.58 9.40
N GLY A 69 -12.18 -3.37 10.02
CA GLY A 69 -12.11 -3.77 11.42
C GLY A 69 -11.32 -5.06 11.64
N GLY A 70 -11.72 -5.83 12.66
CA GLY A 70 -11.11 -7.11 12.99
C GLY A 70 -10.96 -8.03 11.77
N ASN A 71 -9.78 -8.65 11.65
CA ASN A 71 -9.46 -9.57 10.55
C ASN A 71 -9.58 -8.96 9.14
N CYS A 72 -9.39 -7.64 8.96
CA CYS A 72 -9.58 -6.94 7.67
C CYS A 72 -8.67 -7.41 6.52
N LEU A 73 -7.52 -8.00 6.83
CA LEU A 73 -6.62 -8.62 5.84
C LEU A 73 -6.83 -10.15 5.70
N GLY A 74 -7.75 -10.71 6.49
CA GLY A 74 -8.07 -12.13 6.53
C GLY A 74 -9.39 -12.47 5.83
N PRO A 75 -9.85 -13.72 5.97
CA PRO A 75 -11.12 -14.16 5.39
C PRO A 75 -12.35 -13.55 6.08
N GLY A 76 -13.50 -13.62 5.41
CA GLY A 76 -14.82 -13.29 5.97
C GLY A 76 -15.54 -12.20 5.20
N ALA A 77 -14.86 -11.09 4.88
CA ALA A 77 -15.45 -10.01 4.11
C ALA A 77 -15.40 -10.31 2.60
N TRP A 78 -16.58 -10.48 1.98
CA TRP A 78 -16.70 -10.81 0.56
C TRP A 78 -16.10 -9.71 -0.34
N ALA A 79 -16.31 -8.44 0.01
CA ALA A 79 -15.76 -7.31 -0.73
C ALA A 79 -14.22 -7.35 -0.78
N ASN A 80 -13.55 -7.51 0.37
CA ASN A 80 -12.09 -7.60 0.45
C ASN A 80 -11.57 -8.75 -0.41
N ALA A 81 -12.14 -9.95 -0.23
CA ALA A 81 -11.70 -11.14 -0.95
C ALA A 81 -11.84 -10.98 -2.47
N THR A 82 -13.00 -10.54 -2.94
CA THR A 82 -13.29 -10.47 -4.38
C THR A 82 -12.63 -9.29 -5.07
N LEU A 83 -12.51 -8.12 -4.42
CA LEU A 83 -11.76 -6.97 -4.98
C LEU A 83 -10.28 -7.29 -5.19
N GLY A 84 -9.61 -7.85 -4.18
CA GLY A 84 -8.21 -8.24 -4.28
C GLY A 84 -8.00 -9.31 -5.36
N ARG A 85 -8.91 -10.31 -5.42
CA ARG A 85 -8.88 -11.35 -6.44
C ARG A 85 -9.15 -10.82 -7.86
N ALA A 86 -10.09 -9.90 -8.02
CA ALA A 86 -10.41 -9.29 -9.30
C ALA A 86 -9.21 -8.53 -9.87
N LEU A 87 -8.53 -7.73 -9.04
CA LEU A 87 -7.31 -7.06 -9.48
C LEU A 87 -6.23 -8.07 -9.90
N ARG A 88 -6.06 -9.16 -9.17
CA ARG A 88 -5.12 -10.22 -9.59
C ARG A 88 -5.47 -10.80 -10.95
N LEU A 89 -6.76 -11.08 -11.20
CA LEU A 89 -7.22 -11.60 -12.50
C LEU A 89 -7.04 -10.57 -13.62
N ILE A 90 -7.28 -9.28 -13.37
CA ILE A 90 -6.99 -8.18 -14.31
C ILE A 90 -5.51 -8.21 -14.70
N LEU A 91 -4.61 -8.27 -13.72
CA LEU A 91 -3.17 -8.33 -13.97
C LEU A 91 -2.77 -9.59 -14.75
N GLN A 92 -3.40 -10.73 -14.49
CA GLN A 92 -3.11 -11.99 -15.18
C GLN A 92 -3.65 -12.05 -16.61
N ASN A 93 -4.93 -11.72 -16.80
CA ASN A 93 -5.61 -11.92 -18.07
C ASN A 93 -5.35 -10.77 -19.06
N ILE A 94 -5.32 -9.53 -18.58
CA ILE A 94 -5.04 -8.34 -19.40
C ILE A 94 -3.54 -8.03 -19.38
N GLY A 95 -2.97 -8.05 -18.17
CA GLY A 95 -1.55 -7.75 -17.93
C GLY A 95 -0.60 -8.91 -18.25
N ARG A 96 -1.11 -10.11 -18.59
CA ARG A 96 -0.31 -11.32 -18.89
C ARG A 96 0.60 -11.78 -17.74
N ALA A 97 0.28 -11.41 -16.50
CA ALA A 97 1.01 -11.71 -15.26
C ALA A 97 0.92 -13.19 -14.80
N LEU A 98 0.99 -14.12 -15.74
CA LEU A 98 0.84 -15.55 -15.43
C LEU A 98 2.10 -16.05 -14.68
N PRO A 99 1.93 -16.87 -13.62
CA PRO A 99 3.04 -17.50 -12.92
C PRO A 99 3.97 -18.24 -13.88
N ARG A 100 5.29 -18.08 -13.70
CA ARG A 100 6.37 -18.69 -14.52
C ARG A 100 6.50 -18.14 -15.94
N GLU A 101 5.58 -17.29 -16.39
CA GLU A 101 5.70 -16.55 -17.63
C GLU A 101 6.15 -15.12 -17.35
N MET A 102 5.22 -14.20 -17.05
CA MET A 102 5.59 -12.84 -16.70
C MET A 102 5.81 -12.68 -15.21
N ASP A 103 5.01 -13.35 -14.38
CA ASP A 103 5.22 -13.36 -12.93
C ASP A 103 6.39 -14.29 -12.58
N ARG A 104 7.51 -13.65 -12.21
CA ARG A 104 8.79 -14.31 -11.92
C ARG A 104 9.06 -14.54 -10.44
N ALA A 105 8.08 -14.34 -9.56
CA ALA A 105 8.29 -14.49 -8.12
C ALA A 105 8.88 -15.87 -7.79
N THR A 106 9.96 -15.89 -7.00
CA THR A 106 10.68 -17.12 -6.67
C THR A 106 9.82 -18.05 -5.79
N GLN A 107 9.22 -17.53 -4.72
CA GLN A 107 8.31 -18.27 -3.84
C GLN A 107 6.84 -17.84 -3.99
N GLY A 108 6.59 -16.58 -4.33
CA GLY A 108 5.24 -15.98 -4.26
C GLY A 108 4.80 -15.66 -2.82
N GLN A 109 3.56 -15.19 -2.65
CA GLN A 109 2.95 -14.98 -1.33
C GLN A 109 1.41 -15.13 -1.39
N PRO A 110 0.74 -15.46 -0.26
CA PRO A 110 -0.72 -15.58 -0.21
C PRO A 110 -1.47 -14.31 -0.60
N GLY A 111 -0.91 -13.11 -0.31
CA GLY A 111 -1.52 -11.83 -0.66
C GLY A 111 -1.76 -11.64 -2.16
N LYS A 112 -1.07 -12.38 -3.03
CA LYS A 112 -1.36 -12.34 -4.47
C LYS A 112 -2.78 -12.81 -4.82
N TYR A 113 -3.50 -13.45 -3.89
CA TYR A 113 -4.86 -13.95 -4.14
C TYR A 113 -5.98 -12.95 -3.76
N THR A 114 -5.88 -12.25 -2.62
CA THR A 114 -7.03 -11.50 -2.03
C THR A 114 -6.66 -10.21 -1.26
N PHE A 115 -5.53 -9.57 -1.53
CA PHE A 115 -5.02 -8.48 -0.66
C PHE A 115 -5.79 -7.15 -0.82
N CYS A 116 -6.77 -6.93 0.05
CA CYS A 116 -7.60 -5.71 0.08
C CYS A 116 -8.11 -5.44 1.50
N CYS A 117 -8.13 -4.16 1.89
CA CYS A 117 -8.88 -3.70 3.07
C CYS A 117 -9.33 -2.25 2.92
N ALA A 118 -10.19 -1.82 3.84
CA ALA A 118 -10.48 -0.40 4.02
C ALA A 118 -9.70 0.15 5.22
N GLU A 119 -9.46 1.46 5.21
CA GLU A 119 -9.03 2.15 6.42
C GLU A 119 -10.19 2.24 7.43
N ASN A 120 -9.91 2.07 8.71
CA ASN A 120 -10.86 2.23 9.79
C ASN A 120 -10.93 3.70 10.20
N GLU A 121 -11.56 4.51 9.35
CA GLU A 121 -11.67 5.96 9.54
C GLU A 121 -12.41 6.35 10.82
N ALA A 122 -13.26 5.48 11.36
CA ALA A 122 -13.98 5.72 12.62
C ALA A 122 -13.08 5.61 13.85
N GLU A 123 -12.04 4.77 13.78
CA GLU A 123 -11.09 4.53 14.87
C GLU A 123 -9.72 5.17 14.58
N ASN A 124 -9.59 5.94 13.49
CA ASN A 124 -8.37 6.67 13.19
C ASN A 124 -8.38 8.00 13.98
N PRO A 125 -7.44 8.21 14.92
CA PRO A 125 -7.36 9.47 15.67
C PRO A 125 -6.75 10.64 14.88
N TRP A 126 -6.32 10.40 13.64
CA TRP A 126 -5.81 11.40 12.71
C TRP A 126 -6.66 11.43 11.44
N GLU A 127 -6.21 12.19 10.44
CA GLU A 127 -6.85 12.21 9.13
C GLU A 127 -6.69 10.86 8.39
N PRO A 128 -7.76 10.38 7.73
CA PRO A 128 -7.69 9.26 6.80
C PRO A 128 -6.70 9.51 5.67
N LEU A 129 -6.16 8.43 5.11
CA LEU A 129 -5.18 8.43 4.03
C LEU A 129 -5.60 9.27 2.82
N HIS A 130 -6.87 9.18 2.40
CA HIS A 130 -7.34 9.93 1.23
C HIS A 130 -7.34 11.45 1.48
N VAL A 131 -7.70 11.88 2.69
CA VAL A 131 -7.64 13.29 3.10
C VAL A 131 -6.19 13.77 3.19
N GLU A 132 -5.31 12.96 3.79
CA GLU A 132 -3.86 13.23 3.83
C GLU A 132 -3.26 13.38 2.41
N ARG A 133 -3.86 12.72 1.41
CA ARG A 133 -3.47 12.80 -0.01
C ARG A 133 -4.18 13.91 -0.79
N GLY A 134 -4.94 14.78 -0.11
CA GLY A 134 -5.57 15.95 -0.69
C GLY A 134 -6.95 15.74 -1.30
N PHE A 135 -7.57 14.57 -1.11
CA PHE A 135 -8.96 14.34 -1.51
C PHE A 135 -9.91 14.87 -0.43
N ALA A 136 -11.09 15.34 -0.82
CA ALA A 136 -12.08 15.82 0.15
C ALA A 136 -12.66 14.65 0.98
N PRO A 137 -13.04 14.88 2.27
CA PRO A 137 -13.48 13.80 3.18
C PRO A 137 -14.73 13.03 2.75
N ASP A 138 -15.54 13.59 1.86
CA ASP A 138 -16.74 12.96 1.30
C ASP A 138 -16.45 12.15 0.03
N ARG A 139 -15.23 12.22 -0.49
CA ARG A 139 -14.78 11.50 -1.69
C ARG A 139 -14.23 10.14 -1.32
N SER A 140 -14.44 9.20 -2.23
CA SER A 140 -13.97 7.82 -2.06
C SER A 140 -12.77 7.56 -2.95
N THR A 141 -11.79 6.83 -2.45
CA THR A 141 -10.58 6.54 -3.21
C THR A 141 -10.14 5.10 -3.06
N VAL A 142 -9.36 4.63 -4.03
CA VAL A 142 -8.59 3.39 -3.94
C VAL A 142 -7.11 3.70 -4.11
N THR A 143 -6.29 3.14 -3.22
CA THR A 143 -4.83 3.17 -3.31
C THR A 143 -4.31 1.78 -3.63
N VAL A 144 -3.43 1.69 -4.63
CA VAL A 144 -2.71 0.45 -4.99
C VAL A 144 -1.29 0.48 -4.42
N VAL A 145 -0.84 -0.63 -3.84
CA VAL A 145 0.49 -0.76 -3.21
C VAL A 145 1.17 -2.05 -3.66
N GLY A 146 2.43 -1.97 -4.09
CA GLY A 146 3.26 -3.13 -4.43
C GLY A 146 3.89 -3.77 -3.19
N ALA A 147 3.09 -4.55 -2.45
CA ALA A 147 3.44 -5.11 -1.15
C ALA A 147 4.19 -6.45 -1.26
N LEU A 148 5.19 -6.68 -0.41
CA LEU A 148 6.00 -7.91 -0.38
C LEU A 148 5.53 -8.92 0.68
N GLY A 149 4.56 -8.55 1.50
CA GLY A 149 4.00 -9.41 2.56
C GLY A 149 3.45 -8.58 3.71
N THR A 150 3.12 -9.26 4.80
CA THR A 150 2.66 -8.65 6.05
C THR A 150 3.48 -9.21 7.20
N TRP A 151 4.01 -8.33 8.03
CA TRP A 151 4.79 -8.69 9.22
C TRP A 151 4.02 -8.26 10.44
N ASN A 152 3.45 -9.22 11.16
CA ASN A 152 2.74 -8.97 12.40
C ASN A 152 3.72 -8.57 13.51
N MET A 153 3.38 -7.49 14.21
CA MET A 153 4.09 -6.99 15.37
C MET A 153 3.14 -7.06 16.57
N ASN A 154 3.43 -7.93 17.52
CA ASN A 154 2.73 -7.97 18.80
C ASN A 154 3.43 -7.01 19.78
N ILE A 155 2.84 -5.85 20.02
CA ILE A 155 3.39 -4.77 20.83
C ILE A 155 2.43 -4.53 21.99
N THR A 156 2.81 -4.95 23.19
CA THR A 156 1.99 -4.77 24.40
C THR A 156 2.32 -3.48 25.15
N ALA A 157 3.26 -2.70 24.62
CA ALA A 157 3.69 -1.41 25.16
C ALA A 157 2.51 -0.44 25.28
N LYS A 158 2.58 0.45 26.27
CA LYS A 158 1.48 1.37 26.63
C LYS A 158 1.81 2.84 26.41
N ASP A 159 3.07 3.14 26.14
CA ASP A 159 3.59 4.46 25.84
C ASP A 159 4.08 4.57 24.40
N ALA A 160 4.17 5.80 23.89
CA ALA A 160 4.51 6.03 22.50
C ALA A 160 5.97 5.69 22.18
N ALA A 161 6.89 5.89 23.13
CA ALA A 161 8.32 5.68 22.90
C ALA A 161 8.63 4.20 22.62
N ASP A 162 8.11 3.30 23.44
CA ASP A 162 8.31 1.86 23.28
C ASP A 162 7.58 1.33 22.03
N VAL A 163 6.36 1.81 21.74
CA VAL A 163 5.64 1.44 20.50
C VAL A 163 6.45 1.83 19.26
N LEU A 164 6.94 3.07 19.20
CA LEU A 164 7.74 3.55 18.07
C LEU A 164 9.05 2.77 17.93
N SER A 165 9.74 2.52 19.04
CA SER A 165 11.00 1.77 19.07
C SER A 165 10.82 0.36 18.49
N MET A 166 9.82 -0.39 18.96
CA MET A 166 9.56 -1.76 18.47
C MET A 166 9.16 -1.80 16.99
N ILE A 167 8.41 -0.80 16.51
CA ILE A 167 8.07 -0.69 15.09
C ILE A 167 9.32 -0.37 14.27
N ALA A 168 10.11 0.62 14.70
CA ALA A 168 11.33 1.06 14.01
C ALA A 168 12.35 -0.08 13.88
N ASP A 169 12.55 -0.86 14.95
CA ASP A 169 13.44 -2.02 14.95
C ASP A 169 12.95 -3.10 13.97
N THR A 170 11.64 -3.34 13.91
CA THR A 170 11.04 -4.31 12.97
C THR A 170 11.23 -3.88 11.52
N MET A 171 11.13 -2.58 11.25
CA MET A 171 11.34 -2.02 9.91
C MET A 171 12.80 -2.18 9.43
N ALA A 172 13.78 -2.25 10.35
CA ALA A 172 15.20 -2.17 10.06
C ALA A 172 15.91 -3.54 9.87
N PHE A 173 15.70 -4.15 8.70
CA PHE A 173 16.36 -5.42 8.32
C PHE A 173 17.21 -5.31 7.04
N PRO A 174 18.39 -5.96 6.97
CA PRO A 174 19.33 -5.81 5.85
C PRO A 174 18.84 -6.27 4.48
N ALA A 175 17.99 -7.31 4.44
CA ALA A 175 17.45 -7.88 3.21
C ALA A 175 16.25 -7.10 2.65
N SER A 176 16.11 -5.82 3.03
CA SER A 176 14.98 -4.98 2.69
C SER A 176 15.20 -4.24 1.38
N SER A 177 14.24 -4.37 0.46
CA SER A 177 14.22 -3.57 -0.77
C SER A 177 14.10 -2.07 -0.47
N ASP A 178 13.49 -1.71 0.65
CA ASP A 178 13.32 -0.31 1.04
C ASP A 178 14.67 0.38 1.29
N TYR A 179 15.59 -0.24 2.02
CA TYR A 179 16.92 0.34 2.26
C TYR A 179 17.81 0.33 1.03
N VAL A 180 17.74 -0.72 0.20
CA VAL A 180 18.59 -0.81 -0.99
C VAL A 180 18.17 0.20 -2.08
N TYR A 181 16.88 0.55 -2.16
CA TYR A 181 16.34 1.35 -3.28
C TYR A 181 15.53 2.59 -2.89
N GLY A 182 15.49 2.97 -1.60
CA GLY A 182 14.82 4.18 -1.14
C GLY A 182 13.30 4.02 -1.25
N GLY A 183 12.77 2.98 -0.59
CA GLY A 183 11.38 2.54 -0.71
C GLY A 183 10.34 3.51 -0.16
N ALA A 184 9.12 3.00 0.03
CA ALA A 184 7.97 3.74 0.55
C ALA A 184 7.10 2.78 1.38
N PRO A 185 7.61 2.35 2.55
CA PRO A 185 7.00 1.29 3.33
C PRO A 185 5.65 1.69 3.92
N TRP A 186 4.87 0.68 4.29
CA TRP A 186 3.53 0.85 4.84
C TRP A 186 3.40 0.26 6.24
N LEU A 187 2.60 0.92 7.07
CA LEU A 187 2.16 0.45 8.38
C LEU A 187 0.64 0.41 8.42
N VAL A 188 0.11 -0.70 8.92
CA VAL A 188 -1.27 -0.83 9.36
C VAL A 188 -1.25 -0.85 10.88
N LEU A 189 -1.56 0.29 11.49
CA LEU A 189 -1.66 0.39 12.95
C LEU A 189 -3.03 -0.10 13.39
N SER A 190 -3.05 -0.86 14.49
CA SER A 190 -4.32 -1.11 15.18
C SER A 190 -4.85 0.19 15.77
N PRO A 191 -6.18 0.29 15.97
CA PRO A 191 -6.78 1.39 16.74
C PRO A 191 -6.06 1.65 18.06
N GLN A 192 -5.69 0.58 18.78
CA GLN A 192 -5.02 0.69 20.08
C GLN A 192 -3.66 1.41 19.99
N HIS A 193 -2.78 1.03 19.07
CA HIS A 193 -1.48 1.70 18.94
C HIS A 193 -1.63 3.11 18.40
N ALA A 194 -2.53 3.34 17.44
CA ALA A 194 -2.81 4.67 16.94
C ALA A 194 -3.26 5.61 18.08
N HIS A 195 -4.15 5.15 18.96
CA HIS A 195 -4.60 5.92 20.11
C HIS A 195 -3.53 6.11 21.19
N VAL A 196 -2.65 5.14 21.44
CA VAL A 196 -1.50 5.34 22.36
C VAL A 196 -0.62 6.49 21.86
N LEU A 197 -0.25 6.47 20.57
CA LEU A 197 0.57 7.52 19.96
C LEU A 197 -0.13 8.89 19.98
N HIS A 198 -1.41 8.93 19.62
CA HIS A 198 -2.19 10.17 19.60
C HIS A 198 -2.42 10.76 21.00
N ARG A 199 -2.70 9.92 22.01
CA ARG A 199 -2.92 10.35 23.41
C ARG A 199 -1.69 11.04 23.99
N GLU A 200 -0.50 10.69 23.54
CA GLU A 200 0.75 11.37 23.91
C GLU A 200 1.07 12.60 23.04
N GLY A 201 0.11 13.06 22.25
CA GLY A 201 0.20 14.30 21.47
C GLY A 201 0.94 14.16 20.15
N LEU A 202 1.24 12.95 19.68
CA LEU A 202 1.91 12.76 18.41
C LEU A 202 0.94 12.94 17.24
N SER A 203 1.30 13.82 16.31
CA SER A 203 0.65 13.87 15.00
C SER A 203 1.11 12.69 14.14
N LYS A 204 0.32 12.32 13.13
CA LYS A 204 0.70 11.28 12.16
C LYS A 204 2.03 11.59 11.46
N ALA A 205 2.28 12.86 11.16
CA ALA A 205 3.54 13.33 10.58
C ALA A 205 4.73 13.14 11.55
N GLU A 206 4.53 13.42 12.83
CA GLU A 206 5.55 13.21 13.85
C GLU A 206 5.84 11.72 14.06
N VAL A 207 4.82 10.85 14.04
CA VAL A 207 5.00 9.39 14.06
C VAL A 207 5.88 8.94 12.90
N LYS A 208 5.57 9.37 11.66
CA LYS A 208 6.38 9.06 10.47
C LYS A 208 7.82 9.55 10.61
N ARG A 209 8.03 10.77 11.11
CA ARG A 209 9.37 11.34 11.32
C ARG A 209 10.17 10.54 12.34
N ARG A 210 9.58 10.21 13.49
CA ARG A 210 10.21 9.40 14.54
C ARG A 210 10.62 8.03 14.01
N LEU A 211 9.72 7.34 13.31
CA LEU A 211 10.02 6.05 12.70
C LEU A 211 11.15 6.15 11.67
N TRP A 212 11.13 7.17 10.81
CA TRP A 212 12.20 7.41 9.83
C TRP A 212 13.56 7.68 10.47
N GLU A 213 13.60 8.41 11.59
CA GLU A 213 14.83 8.68 12.33
C GLU A 213 15.34 7.42 13.05
N GLN A 214 14.45 6.72 13.75
CA GLN A 214 14.79 5.57 14.60
C GLN A 214 15.09 4.31 13.80
N SER A 215 14.49 4.15 12.62
CA SER A 215 14.70 2.95 11.80
C SER A 215 15.97 3.00 10.94
N LYS A 216 16.86 3.97 11.09
CA LYS A 216 18.06 4.03 10.23
C LYS A 216 18.93 2.78 10.38
N LEU A 217 19.34 2.21 9.26
CA LEU A 217 20.14 0.99 9.20
C LEU A 217 21.60 1.35 8.93
N LEU A 218 22.52 0.83 9.74
CA LEU A 218 23.95 0.94 9.46
C LEU A 218 24.27 0.19 8.16
N ALA A 219 24.90 0.87 7.20
CA ALA A 219 25.09 0.33 5.85
C ALA A 219 25.95 -0.96 5.85
N SER A 220 26.89 -1.08 6.79
CA SER A 220 27.69 -2.30 7.01
C SER A 220 26.88 -3.56 7.35
N ARG A 221 25.60 -3.42 7.78
CA ARG A 221 24.71 -4.57 7.98
C ARG A 221 24.27 -5.22 6.66
N VAL A 222 24.41 -4.52 5.52
CA VAL A 222 24.14 -5.07 4.19
C VAL A 222 25.48 -5.45 3.56
N PRO A 223 25.83 -6.74 3.45
CA PRO A 223 27.15 -7.15 3.01
C PRO A 223 27.26 -7.35 1.49
N GLY A 224 28.50 -7.41 1.00
CA GLY A 224 28.84 -7.93 -0.32
C GLY A 224 28.15 -7.21 -1.48
N ASN A 225 27.58 -7.98 -2.40
CA ASN A 225 26.96 -7.43 -3.61
C ASN A 225 25.78 -6.50 -3.30
N ASP A 226 25.01 -6.78 -2.25
CA ASP A 226 23.87 -5.93 -1.89
C ASP A 226 24.31 -4.58 -1.32
N PHE A 227 25.50 -4.47 -0.71
CA PHE A 227 26.10 -3.19 -0.35
C PHE A 227 26.36 -2.34 -1.59
N GLY A 228 26.97 -2.93 -2.63
CA GLY A 228 27.22 -2.24 -3.90
C GLY A 228 25.94 -1.80 -4.61
N ARG A 229 24.87 -2.62 -4.51
CA ARG A 229 23.54 -2.27 -5.01
C ARG A 229 22.94 -1.10 -4.25
N MET A 230 23.06 -1.08 -2.93
CA MET A 230 22.62 0.05 -2.10
C MET A 230 23.39 1.33 -2.46
N GLN A 231 24.72 1.25 -2.55
CA GLN A 231 25.56 2.38 -2.97
C GLN A 231 25.11 2.93 -4.32
N THR A 232 24.86 2.05 -5.30
CA THR A 232 24.42 2.46 -6.64
C THR A 232 23.00 3.03 -6.62
N GLY A 233 22.06 2.31 -6.01
CA GLY A 233 20.63 2.64 -6.01
C GLY A 233 20.28 3.88 -5.20
N ARG A 234 21.09 4.22 -4.19
CA ARG A 234 20.87 5.38 -3.31
C ARG A 234 21.83 6.54 -3.56
N ARG A 235 22.80 6.42 -4.48
CA ARG A 235 23.81 7.47 -4.76
C ARG A 235 23.21 8.84 -5.06
N ALA A 236 22.16 8.88 -5.87
CA ALA A 236 21.51 10.14 -6.26
C ALA A 236 20.84 10.85 -5.07
N GLU A 237 20.44 10.09 -4.04
CA GLU A 237 19.71 10.58 -2.88
C GLU A 237 20.67 10.90 -1.71
N LEU A 238 21.61 10.00 -1.43
CA LEU A 238 22.44 10.02 -0.22
C LEU A 238 23.92 10.36 -0.48
N GLY A 239 24.36 10.43 -1.74
CA GLY A 239 25.77 10.61 -2.09
C GLY A 239 26.59 9.34 -1.86
N GLU A 240 27.82 9.51 -1.35
CA GLU A 240 28.70 8.38 -1.01
C GLU A 240 28.22 7.68 0.27
N ILE A 241 28.08 6.36 0.19
CA ILE A 241 27.66 5.52 1.32
C ILE A 241 28.85 4.65 1.73
N GLY A 242 29.39 4.95 2.90
CA GLY A 242 30.42 4.14 3.57
C GLY A 242 29.82 3.14 4.58
N PRO A 243 30.63 2.21 5.12
CA PRO A 243 30.16 1.20 6.07
C PRO A 243 29.45 1.77 7.31
N ASP A 244 29.89 2.93 7.79
CA ASP A 244 29.33 3.58 8.98
C ASP A 244 28.16 4.53 8.68
N THR A 245 27.70 4.58 7.44
CA THR A 245 26.59 5.45 7.04
C THR A 245 25.28 4.90 7.61
N LEU A 246 24.51 5.76 8.29
CA LEU A 246 23.14 5.46 8.71
C LEU A 246 22.17 5.72 7.56
N VAL A 247 21.72 4.65 6.92
CA VAL A 247 20.86 4.70 5.73
C VAL A 247 19.39 4.74 6.16
N PRO A 248 18.61 5.75 5.74
CA PRO A 248 17.18 5.78 6.03
C PRO A 248 16.40 4.81 5.13
N ILE A 249 15.28 4.31 5.64
CA ILE A 249 14.41 3.34 4.95
C ILE A 249 13.76 3.91 3.67
N SER A 250 13.59 5.22 3.61
CA SER A 250 13.04 5.95 2.48
C SER A 250 13.67 7.35 2.40
N ALA A 251 13.47 8.04 1.27
CA ALA A 251 14.11 9.33 1.03
C ALA A 251 13.65 10.44 1.98
N ARG A 252 12.42 10.36 2.47
CA ARG A 252 11.82 11.34 3.36
C ARG A 252 10.77 10.67 4.26
N PRO A 253 10.53 11.16 5.49
CA PRO A 253 9.58 10.53 6.40
C PRO A 253 8.16 10.43 5.83
N GLU A 254 7.76 11.35 4.95
CA GLU A 254 6.43 11.35 4.31
C GLU A 254 6.22 10.16 3.37
N HIS A 255 7.29 9.47 2.94
CA HIS A 255 7.17 8.24 2.15
C HIS A 255 6.77 7.02 2.98
N ILE A 256 6.88 7.09 4.31
CA ILE A 256 6.29 6.09 5.20
C ILE A 256 4.77 6.32 5.22
N SER A 257 4.01 5.34 4.77
CA SER A 257 2.55 5.42 4.76
C SER A 257 1.97 4.72 5.97
N ILE A 258 0.96 5.33 6.59
CA ILE A 258 0.29 4.80 7.78
C ILE A 258 -1.22 4.83 7.52
N ILE A 259 -1.87 3.70 7.76
CA ILE A 259 -3.33 3.62 7.90
C ILE A 259 -3.67 3.02 9.26
N VAL A 260 -4.85 3.34 9.77
CA VAL A 260 -5.43 2.63 10.92
C VAL A 260 -6.41 1.60 10.40
N ALA A 261 -6.21 0.32 10.70
CA ALA A 261 -7.15 -0.73 10.37
C ALA A 261 -6.95 -1.92 11.32
N GLY A 262 -7.92 -2.83 11.37
CA GLY A 262 -7.94 -3.93 12.32
C GLY A 262 -8.95 -3.71 13.45
N GLY A 263 -9.01 -4.69 14.33
CA GLY A 263 -9.86 -4.66 15.52
C GLY A 263 -9.07 -4.29 16.78
N SER A 264 -9.71 -4.42 17.93
CA SER A 264 -9.06 -4.29 19.23
C SER A 264 -7.91 -5.28 19.39
N GLY A 265 -6.76 -4.83 19.87
CA GLY A 265 -5.63 -5.68 20.19
C GLY A 265 -4.26 -5.02 19.98
N THR A 266 -3.23 -5.73 20.46
CA THR A 266 -1.83 -5.31 20.50
C THR A 266 -1.07 -5.63 19.21
N HIS A 267 -1.77 -5.75 18.09
CA HIS A 267 -1.19 -6.20 16.83
C HIS A 267 -1.20 -5.10 15.78
N SER A 268 -0.03 -4.77 15.23
CA SER A 268 0.09 -3.91 14.04
C SER A 268 0.91 -4.62 12.97
N VAL A 269 0.78 -4.17 11.73
CA VAL A 269 1.39 -4.84 10.59
C VAL A 269 2.34 -3.89 9.87
N TYR A 270 3.56 -4.37 9.64
CA TYR A 270 4.50 -3.76 8.71
C TYR A 270 4.38 -4.42 7.34
N VAL A 271 4.34 -3.59 6.30
CA VAL A 271 4.17 -4.01 4.90
C VAL A 271 5.37 -3.46 4.11
N PRO A 272 6.44 -4.27 3.91
CA PRO A 272 7.55 -3.89 3.05
C PRO A 272 7.10 -3.80 1.59
N VAL A 273 7.74 -2.94 0.79
CA VAL A 273 7.33 -2.71 -0.60
C VAL A 273 8.43 -3.08 -1.60
N SER A 274 8.00 -3.34 -2.83
CA SER A 274 8.90 -3.68 -3.92
C SER A 274 9.78 -2.49 -4.33
N ALA A 275 11.01 -2.78 -4.72
CA ALA A 275 11.98 -1.80 -5.20
C ALA A 275 11.40 -0.93 -6.34
N HIS A 276 11.75 0.36 -6.33
CA HIS A 276 11.40 1.32 -7.39
C HIS A 276 9.89 1.50 -7.66
N THR A 277 9.04 1.24 -6.66
CA THR A 277 7.59 1.43 -6.77
C THR A 277 7.12 2.48 -5.77
N ARG A 278 6.02 3.16 -6.11
CA ARG A 278 5.27 4.05 -5.22
C ARG A 278 3.81 3.69 -5.28
N SER A 279 3.09 3.86 -4.16
CA SER A 279 1.64 3.69 -4.18
C SER A 279 0.99 4.77 -5.02
N ALA A 280 -0.08 4.43 -5.74
CA ALA A 280 -0.87 5.39 -6.49
C ALA A 280 -2.31 5.40 -5.95
N THR A 281 -2.88 6.60 -5.80
CA THR A 281 -4.29 6.77 -5.40
C THR A 281 -5.10 7.30 -6.58
N ARG A 282 -6.29 6.75 -6.77
CA ARG A 282 -7.31 7.28 -7.67
C ARG A 282 -8.62 7.40 -6.95
N GLU A 283 -9.36 8.42 -7.36
CA GLU A 283 -10.72 8.61 -6.93
C GLU A 283 -11.65 7.56 -7.54
N VAL A 284 -12.63 7.09 -6.75
CA VAL A 284 -13.66 6.16 -7.21
C VAL A 284 -14.86 6.96 -7.69
N MET A 285 -14.99 7.06 -9.02
CA MET A 285 -16.09 7.77 -9.66
C MET A 285 -17.30 6.86 -9.83
N LEU A 286 -18.43 7.22 -9.21
CA LEU A 286 -19.69 6.48 -9.39
C LEU A 286 -20.31 6.82 -10.75
N SER A 287 -21.13 5.90 -11.30
CA SER A 287 -21.75 6.05 -12.63
C SER A 287 -22.53 7.36 -12.81
N GLU A 288 -23.19 7.87 -11.76
CA GLU A 288 -23.88 9.15 -11.77
C GLU A 288 -22.93 10.36 -11.88
N GLN A 289 -21.70 10.24 -11.37
CA GLN A 289 -20.66 11.27 -11.45
C GLN A 289 -19.89 11.19 -12.77
N MET A 290 -19.57 9.98 -13.25
CA MET A 290 -18.93 9.77 -14.56
C MET A 290 -19.75 10.37 -15.71
N ASN A 291 -21.08 10.31 -15.63
CA ASN A 291 -21.95 10.95 -16.61
C ASN A 291 -21.88 12.47 -16.53
N ARG A 292 -21.81 13.09 -15.34
CA ARG A 292 -21.68 14.55 -15.20
C ARG A 292 -20.36 15.08 -15.71
N ASP A 293 -19.25 14.39 -15.44
CA ASP A 293 -17.92 14.88 -15.83
C ASP A 293 -17.69 14.76 -17.34
N ARG A 294 -18.25 13.72 -17.99
CA ARG A 294 -18.31 13.65 -19.46
C ARG A 294 -19.09 14.82 -20.09
N TYR A 295 -20.10 15.38 -19.42
CA TYR A 295 -20.79 16.58 -19.91
C TYR A 295 -20.02 17.87 -19.64
N HIS A 296 -19.16 17.91 -18.62
CA HIS A 296 -18.32 19.07 -18.32
C HIS A 296 -17.07 19.15 -19.21
N GLU A 297 -16.42 18.04 -19.55
CA GLU A 297 -15.29 18.03 -20.50
C GLU A 297 -15.72 18.37 -21.93
N ALA A 298 -16.98 18.10 -22.29
CA ALA A 298 -17.54 18.50 -23.58
C ALA A 298 -17.77 20.02 -23.73
N PHE A 299 -17.63 20.81 -22.65
CA PHE A 299 -17.86 22.26 -22.64
C PHE A 299 -16.59 23.13 -22.54
N ILE A 300 -15.39 22.54 -22.44
CA ILE A 300 -14.09 23.27 -22.35
C ILE A 300 -13.14 22.92 -23.53
N ALA A 301 -13.66 22.35 -24.61
CA ALA A 301 -12.96 22.27 -25.89
C ALA A 301 -13.70 23.07 -26.98
N LYS A 302 -13.48 24.39 -26.98
CA LYS A 302 -13.58 25.25 -28.16
C LYS A 302 -12.34 26.12 -28.24
#